data_AF-A0A1G4NTY8-F1
#
_entry.id   AF-A0A1G4NTY8-F1
#
_cell.length_a   1.000
_cell.length_b   1.000
_cell.length_c   1.000
_cell.angle_alpha   90.00
_cell.angle_beta   90.00
_cell.angle_gamma   90.00
#
_symmetry.space_group_name_H-M   'P 1'
#
loop_
_entity.id
_entity.type
_entity.pdbx_description
1 polymer ?
#
loop_
_entity_poly.entity_id
_entity_poly.type
_entity_poly.pdbx_seq_one_letter_code
_entity_poly.pdbx_strand_id
1 'polypeptide(L)'
;MNKFLLVTTGITGAIVLSLSHQANAADIAAGEQIFNANCAACHAGGNNAIIPDKTLKKDVLEAYSMNSIDAITTQVTNGKGAMPAFGGRLEAEDIDNVANYVLSQAEQGW
;
A
#
# COMPACT_ATOMS: atom_id res chain seq x y z
N MET A 1 43.30 -18.84 -54.24
CA MET A 1 42.42 -19.80 -53.51
C MET A 1 42.78 -19.70 -52.04
N ASN A 2 41.96 -19.07 -51.20
CA ASN A 2 42.06 -19.20 -49.74
C ASN A 2 40.72 -18.84 -49.07
N LYS A 3 39.98 -19.90 -48.79
CA LYS A 3 39.09 -20.16 -47.65
C LYS A 3 38.33 -18.96 -47.04
N PHE A 4 37.05 -18.91 -47.37
CA PHE A 4 35.98 -18.35 -46.53
C PHE A 4 36.02 -19.05 -45.15
N LEU A 5 36.20 -18.27 -44.08
CA LEU A 5 35.85 -18.70 -42.73
C LEU A 5 34.61 -17.91 -42.30
N LEU A 6 33.49 -18.61 -42.21
CA LEU A 6 32.23 -18.14 -41.64
C LEU A 6 32.45 -17.75 -40.17
N VAL A 7 32.24 -16.48 -39.86
CA VAL A 7 32.02 -16.01 -38.48
C VAL A 7 30.51 -16.00 -38.26
N THR A 8 29.97 -17.08 -37.72
CA THR A 8 28.59 -17.11 -37.23
C THR A 8 28.55 -16.43 -35.86
N THR A 9 28.33 -15.12 -35.86
CA THR A 9 28.00 -14.38 -34.63
C THR A 9 26.58 -14.77 -34.21
N GLY A 10 26.47 -15.73 -33.30
CA GLY A 10 25.22 -16.04 -32.63
C GLY A 10 24.83 -14.89 -31.69
N ILE A 11 23.92 -14.02 -32.12
CA ILE A 11 23.28 -13.05 -31.26
C ILE A 11 22.18 -13.80 -30.50
N THR A 12 22.49 -14.36 -29.34
CA THR A 12 21.46 -14.74 -28.36
C THR A 12 20.92 -13.46 -27.74
N GLY A 13 19.88 -12.90 -28.34
CA GLY A 13 19.11 -11.81 -27.75
C GLY A 13 18.42 -12.30 -26.47
N ALA A 14 18.94 -11.91 -25.32
CA ALA A 14 18.26 -12.09 -24.05
C ALA A 14 17.02 -11.19 -24.03
N ILE A 15 15.84 -11.78 -24.16
CA ILE A 15 14.56 -11.10 -23.91
C ILE A 15 14.47 -10.90 -22.40
N VAL A 16 14.74 -9.69 -21.95
CA VAL A 16 14.50 -9.28 -20.57
C VAL A 16 13.00 -9.03 -20.46
N LEU A 17 12.24 -9.98 -19.90
CA LEU A 17 10.86 -9.71 -19.49
C LEU A 17 10.90 -8.75 -18.30
N SER A 18 10.82 -7.46 -18.59
CA SER A 18 10.56 -6.45 -17.58
C SER A 18 9.15 -6.67 -17.04
N LEU A 19 9.06 -7.21 -15.82
CA LEU A 19 7.83 -7.19 -15.01
C LEU A 19 7.58 -5.73 -14.61
N SER A 20 6.96 -4.99 -15.50
CA SER A 20 6.41 -3.67 -15.21
C SER A 20 5.34 -3.86 -14.13
N HIS A 21 5.69 -3.60 -12.86
CA HIS A 21 4.67 -3.38 -11.84
C HIS A 21 3.93 -2.11 -12.26
N GLN A 22 2.78 -2.28 -12.89
CA GLN A 22 1.86 -1.18 -13.14
C GLN A 22 1.43 -0.67 -11.76
N ALA A 23 1.99 0.46 -11.33
CA ALA A 23 1.44 1.19 -10.21
C ALA A 23 0.06 1.70 -10.66
N ASN A 24 -0.98 0.94 -10.34
CA ASN A 24 -2.34 1.42 -10.46
C ASN A 24 -2.52 2.55 -9.44
N ALA A 25 -3.20 3.62 -9.86
CA ALA A 25 -3.63 4.64 -8.91
C ALA A 25 -4.60 3.99 -7.91
N ALA A 26 -4.45 4.31 -6.62
CA ALA A 26 -5.33 3.79 -5.59
C ALA A 26 -6.79 4.20 -5.85
N ASP A 27 -7.70 3.25 -5.61
CA ASP A 27 -9.14 3.47 -5.66
C ASP A 27 -9.64 3.89 -4.27
N ILE A 28 -9.86 5.20 -4.12
CA ILE A 28 -10.36 5.79 -2.87
C ILE A 28 -11.75 5.27 -2.50
N ALA A 29 -12.61 4.98 -3.47
CA ALA A 29 -13.96 4.48 -3.20
C ALA A 29 -13.92 3.04 -2.69
N ALA A 30 -13.05 2.21 -3.26
CA ALA A 30 -12.77 0.88 -2.71
C ALA A 30 -12.18 0.98 -1.30
N GLY A 31 -11.22 1.90 -1.09
CA GLY A 31 -10.62 2.18 0.21
C GLY A 31 -11.63 2.54 1.29
N GLU A 32 -12.64 3.36 0.96
CA GLU A 32 -13.74 3.69 1.86
C GLU A 32 -14.57 2.45 2.25
N GLN A 33 -14.93 1.61 1.27
CA GLN A 33 -15.69 0.39 1.54
C GLN A 33 -14.91 -0.56 2.46
N ILE A 34 -13.60 -0.73 2.21
CA ILE A 34 -12.71 -1.53 3.03
C ILE A 34 -12.62 -0.95 4.44
N PHE A 35 -12.46 0.37 4.56
CA PHE A 35 -12.38 1.06 5.85
C PHE A 35 -13.66 0.83 6.68
N ASN A 36 -14.83 1.00 6.06
CA ASN A 36 -16.10 0.81 6.73
C ASN A 36 -16.31 -0.63 7.20
N ALA A 37 -15.89 -1.61 6.40
CA ALA A 37 -16.03 -3.03 6.74
C ALA A 37 -15.02 -3.51 7.82
N ASN A 38 -13.82 -2.93 7.85
CA ASN A 38 -12.70 -3.52 8.61
C ASN A 38 -12.09 -2.61 9.69
N CYS A 39 -12.17 -1.30 9.52
CA CYS A 39 -11.41 -0.33 10.32
C CYS A 39 -12.31 0.54 11.21
N ALA A 40 -13.51 0.88 10.72
CA ALA A 40 -14.42 1.82 11.37
C ALA A 40 -14.85 1.41 12.78
N ALA A 41 -14.87 0.11 13.09
CA ALA A 41 -15.19 -0.39 14.44
C ALA A 41 -14.31 0.24 15.54
N CYS A 42 -13.05 0.56 15.21
CA CYS A 42 -12.14 1.27 16.12
C CYS A 42 -11.88 2.71 15.67
N HIS A 43 -11.90 2.98 14.36
CA HIS A 43 -11.39 4.22 13.78
C HIS A 43 -12.44 5.15 13.17
N ALA A 44 -13.73 4.94 13.42
CA ALA A 44 -14.79 5.81 12.91
C ALA A 44 -14.51 7.31 13.17
N GLY A 45 -14.70 8.14 12.14
CA GLY A 45 -14.41 9.59 12.18
C GLY A 45 -12.94 9.93 12.39
N GLY A 46 -12.03 9.00 12.09
CA GLY A 46 -10.60 9.13 12.32
C GLY A 46 -10.19 8.98 13.79
N ASN A 47 -11.08 8.54 14.69
CA ASN A 47 -10.76 8.37 16.11
C ASN A 47 -10.02 7.05 16.38
N ASN A 48 -9.84 6.70 17.65
CA ASN A 48 -9.40 5.37 18.06
C ASN A 48 -10.10 4.98 19.37
N ALA A 49 -11.04 4.03 19.28
CA ALA A 49 -11.85 3.59 20.40
C ALA A 49 -11.05 2.80 21.47
N ILE A 50 -9.85 2.33 21.15
CA ILE A 50 -9.03 1.49 22.03
C ILE A 50 -7.90 2.30 22.68
N ILE A 51 -7.23 3.15 21.90
CA ILE A 51 -6.12 4.00 22.35
C ILE A 51 -6.42 5.45 21.91
N PRO A 52 -7.11 6.26 22.72
CA PRO A 52 -7.62 7.57 22.31
C PRO A 52 -6.58 8.52 21.69
N ASP A 53 -5.33 8.46 22.12
CA ASP A 53 -4.24 9.33 21.63
C ASP A 53 -3.63 8.85 20.29
N LYS A 54 -4.09 7.74 19.72
CA LYS A 54 -3.60 7.15 18.47
C LYS A 54 -4.67 7.21 17.39
N THR A 55 -5.19 8.41 17.16
CA THR A 55 -6.17 8.71 16.10
C THR A 55 -5.51 8.66 14.72
N LEU A 56 -6.34 8.74 13.68
CA LEU A 56 -5.91 8.86 12.28
C LEU A 56 -5.89 10.32 11.80
N LYS A 57 -6.02 11.29 12.71
CA LYS A 57 -5.98 12.73 12.40
C LYS A 57 -4.57 13.11 11.94
N LYS A 58 -4.47 14.07 11.02
CA LYS A 58 -3.22 14.41 10.31
C LYS A 58 -2.06 14.74 11.26
N ASP A 59 -2.29 15.60 12.24
CA ASP A 59 -1.30 16.00 13.24
C ASP A 59 -0.78 14.81 14.06
N VAL A 60 -1.66 13.88 14.41
CA VAL A 60 -1.29 12.65 15.13
C VAL A 60 -0.51 11.70 14.22
N LEU A 61 -0.93 11.52 12.97
CA LEU A 61 -0.19 10.70 12.00
C LEU A 61 1.22 11.26 11.78
N GLU A 62 1.37 12.57 11.64
CA GLU A 62 2.68 13.23 11.50
C GLU A 62 3.55 13.03 12.75
N ALA A 63 2.99 13.27 13.95
CA ALA A 63 3.69 13.13 15.22
C ALA A 63 4.24 11.71 15.45
N TYR A 64 3.59 10.69 14.90
CA TYR A 64 4.02 9.29 15.01
C TYR A 64 4.69 8.74 13.74
N SER A 65 5.03 9.61 12.78
CA SER A 65 5.66 9.21 11.50
C SER A 65 4.83 8.17 10.71
N MET A 66 3.50 8.29 10.80
CA MET A 66 2.50 7.47 10.12
C MET A 66 1.84 8.20 8.95
N ASN A 67 2.19 9.47 8.67
CA ASN A 67 1.64 10.25 7.55
C ASN A 67 2.28 9.87 6.20
N SER A 68 2.27 8.57 5.85
CA SER A 68 2.72 8.06 4.55
C SER A 68 2.04 6.73 4.23
N ILE A 69 1.90 6.43 2.92
CA ILE A 69 1.30 5.18 2.46
C ILE A 69 2.08 3.98 2.99
N ASP A 70 3.39 3.95 2.80
CA ASP A 70 4.25 2.86 3.28
C ASP A 70 4.12 2.58 4.77
N ALA A 71 4.02 3.62 5.61
CA ALA A 71 3.86 3.43 7.05
C ALA A 71 2.49 2.82 7.39
N ILE A 72 1.42 3.31 6.78
CA ILE A 72 0.06 2.82 7.01
C ILE A 72 -0.10 1.40 6.47
N THR A 73 0.33 1.13 5.23
CA THR A 73 0.25 -0.21 4.63
C THR A 73 1.04 -1.22 5.44
N THR A 74 2.24 -0.85 5.92
CA THR A 74 3.04 -1.70 6.82
C THR A 74 2.31 -2.02 8.12
N GLN A 75 1.68 -1.03 8.76
CA GLN A 75 0.97 -1.25 10.02
C GLN A 75 -0.35 -2.02 9.81
N VAL A 76 -1.09 -1.77 8.73
CA VAL A 76 -2.30 -2.53 8.39
C VAL A 76 -1.95 -3.99 8.10
N THR A 77 -0.87 -4.22 7.34
CA THR A 77 -0.40 -5.58 7.01
C THR A 77 -0.02 -6.35 8.26
N ASN A 78 0.80 -5.76 9.14
CA ASN A 78 1.40 -6.47 10.26
C ASN A 78 0.63 -6.35 11.58
N GLY A 79 -0.32 -5.42 11.68
CA GLY A 79 -0.96 -5.06 12.93
C GLY A 79 0.02 -4.40 13.91
N LYS A 80 -0.51 -3.97 15.07
CA LYS A 80 0.30 -3.47 16.19
C LYS A 80 -0.49 -3.46 17.48
N GLY A 81 -0.05 -4.24 18.47
CA GLY A 81 -0.72 -4.32 19.77
C GLY A 81 -2.16 -4.81 19.62
N ALA A 82 -3.14 -3.97 19.98
CA ALA A 82 -4.56 -4.28 19.87
C ALA A 82 -5.11 -4.19 18.42
N MET A 83 -4.40 -3.51 17.51
CA MET A 83 -4.78 -3.45 16.10
C MET A 83 -4.41 -4.80 15.42
N PRO A 84 -5.38 -5.55 14.89
CA PRO A 84 -5.11 -6.84 14.26
C PRO A 84 -4.31 -6.67 12.96
N ALA A 85 -3.56 -7.71 12.60
CA ALA A 85 -2.94 -7.81 11.29
C ALA A 85 -4.00 -8.15 10.22
N PHE A 86 -3.96 -7.44 9.09
CA PHE A 86 -4.81 -7.70 7.94
C PHE A 86 -4.06 -8.37 6.77
N GLY A 87 -2.74 -8.52 6.87
CA GLY A 87 -1.99 -9.36 5.93
C GLY A 87 -2.55 -10.78 5.90
N GLY A 88 -2.78 -11.29 4.68
CA GLY A 88 -3.41 -12.60 4.45
C GLY A 88 -4.94 -12.63 4.67
N ARG A 89 -5.55 -11.49 5.02
CA ARG A 89 -7.02 -11.32 5.07
C ARG A 89 -7.51 -10.35 3.99
N LEU A 90 -6.73 -9.32 3.72
CA LEU A 90 -6.92 -8.38 2.63
C LEU A 90 -5.82 -8.58 1.59
N GLU A 91 -6.16 -8.36 0.33
CA GLU A 91 -5.18 -8.31 -0.75
C GLU A 91 -4.29 -7.07 -0.61
N ALA A 92 -3.09 -7.11 -1.20
CA ALA A 92 -2.16 -5.98 -1.12
C ALA A 92 -2.75 -4.69 -1.70
N GLU A 93 -3.55 -4.80 -2.77
CA GLU A 93 -4.26 -3.68 -3.40
C GLU A 93 -5.33 -3.09 -2.47
N ASP A 94 -6.06 -3.92 -1.72
CA ASP A 94 -7.04 -3.45 -0.73
C ASP A 94 -6.37 -2.68 0.41
N ILE A 95 -5.20 -3.16 0.84
CA ILE A 95 -4.39 -2.50 1.87
C ILE A 95 -3.86 -1.14 1.36
N ASP A 96 -3.45 -1.07 0.10
CA ASP A 96 -3.03 0.20 -0.52
C ASP A 96 -4.20 1.18 -0.66
N ASN A 97 -5.36 0.70 -1.14
CA ASN A 97 -6.58 1.50 -1.27
C ASN A 97 -7.03 2.09 0.06
N VAL A 98 -7.07 1.29 1.14
CA VAL A 98 -7.47 1.80 2.47
C VAL A 98 -6.43 2.75 3.05
N ALA A 99 -5.13 2.54 2.80
CA ALA A 99 -4.09 3.48 3.24
C ALA A 99 -4.25 4.85 2.55
N ASN A 100 -4.52 4.86 1.24
CA ASN A 100 -4.79 6.08 0.49
C ASN A 100 -6.07 6.78 0.95
N TYR A 101 -7.14 6.02 1.23
CA TYR A 101 -8.36 6.57 1.81
C TYR A 101 -8.09 7.24 3.17
N VAL A 102 -7.35 6.58 4.08
CA VAL A 102 -6.99 7.13 5.41
C VAL A 102 -6.25 8.45 5.28
N LEU A 103 -5.25 8.55 4.40
CA LEU A 103 -4.53 9.81 4.20
C LEU A 103 -5.42 10.89 3.57
N SER A 104 -6.24 10.53 2.59
CA SER A 104 -7.19 11.46 1.96
C SER A 104 -8.17 12.05 2.99
N GLN A 105 -8.69 11.22 3.90
CA GLN A 105 -9.56 11.69 4.99
C GLN A 105 -8.81 12.54 6.00
N ALA A 106 -7.57 12.17 6.36
CA ALA A 106 -6.74 12.95 7.27
C ALA A 106 -6.48 14.36 6.75
N GLU A 107 -6.18 14.52 5.45
CA GLU A 107 -6.02 15.82 4.80
C GLU A 107 -7.31 16.67 4.79
N GLN A 108 -8.47 16.01 4.76
CA GLN A 108 -9.79 16.67 4.82
C GLN A 108 -10.28 16.91 6.24
N GLY A 109 -9.55 16.42 7.25
CA GLY A 109 -9.90 16.56 8.66
C GLY A 109 -10.76 15.44 9.25
N TRP A 110 -11.08 14.41 8.46
CA TRP A 110 -12.09 13.36 8.70
C TRP A 110 -13.50 13.87 8.98
#